data_AF-A0AA37Q3B5-F1
#
_entry.id   AF-A0AA37Q3B5-F1
#
_cell.length_a   1.000
_cell.length_b   1.000
_cell.length_c   1.000
_cell.angle_alpha   90.00
_cell.angle_beta   90.00
_cell.angle_gamma   90.00
#
_symmetry.space_group_name_H-M   'P 1'
#
loop_
_entity.id
_entity.type
_entity.pdbx_description
1 polymer ?
#
loop_
_entity_poly.entity_id
_entity_poly.type
_entity_poly.pdbx_seq_one_letter_code
_entity_poly.pdbx_strand_id
1 'polypeptide(L)'
;MLRPRVVQAVAALLPLAVLASRASAQHLHTNDRWRECAIVLDPGLTQGAWRQFAGELAVVTYFRPMASAAPLGRKHFEAGLVSWGTRIDDADAAWNDTFSHPDGEHDLVEGATLQFPGLMARAGVTDRADVGAYFTKAIGANYGVVGGQLQYALLHDPARHLSAAGRITVVRLFGPEDMRASTYGVELVASRELSRFAPYVGVSGYVARARETTPKVDLDAVSVLGAQATVGINARLSIMRLGAELNLARVPTTSVKLALGR
;
A
#
# COMPACT_ATOMS: atom_id res chain seq x y z
N MET A 1 17.72 -29.12 -27.12
CA MET A 1 16.27 -29.34 -27.24
C MET A 1 15.62 -29.12 -25.88
N LEU A 2 15.11 -27.91 -25.61
CA LEU A 2 14.45 -27.55 -24.36
C LEU A 2 12.94 -27.80 -24.46
N ARG A 3 12.35 -28.47 -23.46
CA ARG A 3 10.93 -28.86 -23.43
C ARG A 3 10.01 -27.65 -23.13
N PRO A 4 8.97 -27.38 -23.94
CA PRO A 4 8.10 -26.21 -23.81
C PRO A 4 6.88 -26.48 -22.89
N ARG A 5 7.10 -26.80 -21.61
CA ARG A 5 6.00 -27.05 -20.65
C ARG A 5 6.02 -26.21 -19.37
N VAL A 6 6.86 -25.18 -19.28
CA VAL A 6 6.98 -24.34 -18.06
C VAL A 6 6.25 -23.00 -18.18
N VAL A 7 5.67 -22.65 -19.35
CA VAL A 7 5.12 -21.31 -19.60
C VAL A 7 3.60 -21.17 -19.28
N GLN A 8 2.88 -22.26 -18.98
CA GLN A 8 1.41 -22.20 -18.79
C GLN A 8 0.91 -22.17 -17.33
N ALA A 9 1.77 -21.99 -16.33
CA ALA A 9 1.37 -22.05 -14.91
C ALA A 9 1.48 -20.70 -14.16
N VAL A 10 1.23 -19.56 -14.82
CA VAL A 10 1.22 -18.24 -14.16
C VAL A 10 -0.11 -17.48 -14.31
N ALA A 11 -1.09 -17.99 -15.07
CA ALA A 11 -2.34 -17.28 -15.36
C ALA A 11 -3.53 -17.62 -14.45
N ALA A 12 -3.31 -18.10 -13.22
CA ALA A 12 -4.40 -18.44 -12.30
C ALA A 12 -4.06 -18.08 -10.85
N LEU A 13 -3.82 -16.80 -10.58
CA LEU A 13 -4.03 -16.26 -9.24
C LEU A 13 -5.46 -15.70 -9.19
N LEU A 14 -6.34 -16.59 -8.69
CA LEU A 14 -7.68 -16.42 -8.14
C LEU A 14 -8.34 -15.03 -8.24
N PRO A 15 -9.57 -14.93 -8.82
CA PRO A 15 -10.47 -13.87 -8.44
C PRO A 15 -10.93 -14.15 -6.99
N LEU A 16 -10.52 -13.33 -6.02
CA LEU A 16 -11.21 -13.33 -4.74
C LEU A 16 -12.63 -12.81 -4.97
N ALA A 17 -13.62 -13.61 -4.59
CA ALA A 17 -15.03 -13.30 -4.72
C ALA A 17 -15.34 -11.91 -4.13
N VAL A 18 -15.77 -11.01 -5.01
CA VAL A 18 -16.23 -9.65 -4.70
C VAL A 18 -17.67 -9.77 -4.21
N LEU A 19 -17.90 -9.63 -2.91
CA LEU A 19 -19.23 -9.29 -2.40
C LEU A 19 -19.34 -7.77 -2.53
N ALA A 20 -19.99 -7.31 -3.60
CA ALA A 20 -20.39 -5.92 -3.75
C ALA A 20 -21.44 -5.61 -2.70
N SER A 21 -21.15 -4.64 -1.82
CA SER A 21 -22.17 -4.03 -0.96
C SER A 21 -22.88 -2.97 -1.79
N ARG A 22 -24.20 -2.88 -1.68
CA ARG A 22 -24.99 -1.86 -2.40
C ARG A 22 -24.65 -0.48 -1.84
N ALA A 23 -24.23 0.43 -2.71
CA ALA A 23 -24.21 1.86 -2.43
C ALA A 23 -25.61 2.30 -1.94
N SER A 24 -25.66 2.92 -0.78
CA SER A 24 -26.82 3.73 -0.38
C SER A 24 -26.75 5.05 -1.15
N ALA A 25 -27.89 5.70 -1.41
CA ALA A 25 -27.91 7.02 -2.03
C ALA A 25 -27.25 8.06 -1.10
N GLN A 26 -25.94 8.20 -1.21
CA GLN A 26 -25.14 9.15 -0.47
C GLN A 26 -25.13 10.50 -1.19
N HIS A 27 -25.10 11.58 -0.43
CA HIS A 27 -24.83 12.90 -1.00
C HIS A 27 -23.32 13.03 -1.27
N LEU A 28 -22.95 12.94 -2.55
CA LEU A 28 -21.58 13.10 -2.99
C LEU A 28 -21.24 14.58 -3.19
N HIS A 29 -20.05 14.98 -2.72
CA HIS A 29 -19.53 16.33 -2.94
C HIS A 29 -18.94 16.43 -4.35
N THR A 30 -19.56 17.18 -5.26
CA THR A 30 -19.13 17.21 -6.66
C THR A 30 -18.19 18.37 -7.00
N ASN A 31 -17.20 18.11 -7.85
CA ASN A 31 -16.23 19.07 -8.36
C ASN A 31 -15.65 18.58 -9.70
N ASP A 32 -15.98 19.27 -10.78
CA ASP A 32 -15.59 18.93 -12.15
C ASP A 32 -14.14 19.32 -12.51
N ARG A 33 -13.38 19.90 -11.57
CA ARG A 33 -11.95 20.24 -11.76
C ARG A 33 -11.10 19.01 -12.06
N TRP A 34 -11.50 17.84 -11.55
CA TRP A 34 -10.76 16.59 -11.68
C TRP A 34 -11.60 15.57 -12.46
N ARG A 35 -10.93 14.66 -13.18
CA ARG A 35 -11.63 13.61 -13.97
C ARG A 35 -12.00 12.40 -13.13
N GLU A 36 -11.42 12.30 -11.95
CA GLU A 36 -11.52 11.19 -11.01
C GLU A 36 -11.67 11.77 -9.61
N CYS A 37 -12.19 10.98 -8.68
CA CYS A 37 -12.32 11.39 -7.27
C CYS A 37 -11.00 11.93 -6.72
N ALA A 38 -11.03 13.11 -6.11
CA ALA A 38 -9.86 13.85 -5.68
C ALA A 38 -9.97 14.25 -4.21
N ILE A 39 -8.84 14.38 -3.50
CA ILE A 39 -8.83 14.79 -2.10
C ILE A 39 -9.12 16.28 -2.03
N VAL A 40 -10.31 16.64 -1.56
CA VAL A 40 -10.79 18.00 -1.39
C VAL A 40 -11.60 18.01 -0.10
N LEU A 41 -11.19 18.82 0.88
CA LEU A 41 -11.86 18.82 2.18
C LEU A 41 -13.17 19.59 2.09
N ASP A 42 -14.25 18.96 2.52
CA ASP A 42 -15.57 19.60 2.67
C ASP A 42 -15.61 20.48 3.94
N PRO A 43 -16.24 21.67 3.91
CA PRO A 43 -16.38 22.52 5.09
C PRO A 43 -17.10 21.88 6.29
N GLY A 44 -17.91 20.83 6.05
CA GLY A 44 -18.57 20.04 7.09
C GLY A 44 -17.70 18.96 7.72
N LEU A 45 -16.48 18.73 7.23
CA LEU A 45 -15.58 17.70 7.76
C LEU A 45 -15.29 17.91 9.24
N THR A 46 -15.68 16.95 10.06
CA THR A 46 -15.49 17.03 11.51
C THR A 46 -14.10 16.55 11.96
N GLN A 47 -13.63 17.01 13.12
CA GLN A 47 -12.37 16.53 13.72
C GLN A 47 -12.36 15.01 13.96
N GLY A 48 -13.52 14.40 14.21
CA GLY A 48 -13.67 12.96 14.39
C GLY A 48 -13.44 12.20 13.08
N ALA A 49 -14.15 12.60 12.03
CA ALA A 49 -14.01 12.06 10.67
C ALA A 49 -12.58 12.24 10.15
N TRP A 50 -11.99 13.42 10.38
CA TRP A 50 -10.59 13.71 10.02
C TRP A 50 -9.57 12.77 10.70
N ARG A 51 -9.75 12.49 11.99
CA ARG A 51 -8.89 11.55 12.73
C ARG A 51 -9.04 10.12 12.20
N GLN A 52 -10.27 9.70 11.88
CA GLN A 52 -10.53 8.39 11.29
C GLN A 52 -9.88 8.27 9.91
N PHE A 53 -10.12 9.25 9.05
CA PHE A 53 -9.51 9.35 7.72
C PHE A 53 -7.99 9.25 7.81
N ALA A 54 -7.34 10.03 8.67
CA ALA A 54 -5.88 9.98 8.83
C ALA A 54 -5.36 8.58 9.23
N GLY A 55 -6.10 7.87 10.08
CA GLY A 55 -5.77 6.50 10.49
C GLY A 55 -5.94 5.47 9.36
N GLU A 56 -7.02 5.57 8.59
CA GLU A 56 -7.29 4.65 7.48
C GLU A 56 -6.43 4.95 6.25
N LEU A 57 -6.24 6.22 5.92
CA LEU A 57 -5.31 6.68 4.89
C LEU A 57 -3.90 6.17 5.16
N ALA A 58 -3.45 6.12 6.42
CA ALA A 58 -2.14 5.59 6.75
C ALA A 58 -2.01 4.10 6.42
N VAL A 59 -3.06 3.32 6.62
CA VAL A 59 -3.09 1.92 6.15
C VAL A 59 -3.12 1.89 4.63
N VAL A 60 -4.04 2.60 3.98
CA VAL A 60 -4.17 2.67 2.51
C VAL A 60 -2.83 2.99 1.85
N THR A 61 -2.09 3.96 2.40
CA THR A 61 -0.84 4.45 1.85
C THR A 61 0.41 3.76 2.39
N TYR A 62 0.30 2.84 3.36
CA TYR A 62 1.47 2.21 4.00
C TYR A 62 2.47 1.64 3.00
N PHE A 63 3.78 1.79 3.27
CA PHE A 63 4.82 1.24 2.40
C PHE A 63 4.76 -0.30 2.45
N ARG A 64 4.52 -0.93 1.30
CA ARG A 64 4.41 -2.39 1.17
C ARG A 64 5.57 -2.93 0.35
N PRO A 65 6.59 -3.53 0.98
CA PRO A 65 7.74 -4.08 0.26
C PRO A 65 7.35 -5.27 -0.61
N MET A 66 6.29 -5.98 -0.19
CA MET A 66 5.88 -7.27 -0.72
C MET A 66 7.10 -8.19 -0.88
N ALA A 67 7.91 -8.28 0.17
CA ALA A 67 9.22 -8.91 0.16
C ALA A 67 9.39 -9.82 1.38
N SER A 68 10.10 -10.93 1.22
CA SER A 68 10.50 -11.79 2.32
C SER A 68 11.56 -11.10 3.18
N ALA A 69 11.87 -11.69 4.34
CA ALA A 69 12.86 -11.14 5.25
C ALA A 69 14.31 -11.30 4.76
N ALA A 70 14.54 -12.22 3.82
CA ALA A 70 15.86 -12.41 3.22
C ALA A 70 16.30 -11.13 2.44
N PRO A 71 17.55 -10.66 2.64
CA PRO A 71 18.06 -9.51 1.90
C PRO A 71 18.23 -9.85 0.42
N LEU A 72 18.19 -8.84 -0.47
CA LEU A 72 18.52 -9.03 -1.89
C LEU A 72 20.00 -9.41 -2.08
N GLY A 73 20.88 -8.88 -1.21
CA GLY A 73 22.32 -9.01 -1.31
C GLY A 73 22.96 -7.85 -2.07
N ARG A 74 24.25 -7.60 -1.83
CA ARG A 74 24.93 -6.42 -2.39
C ARG A 74 24.91 -6.42 -3.93
N LYS A 75 24.55 -5.28 -4.54
CA LYS A 75 24.43 -5.05 -6.01
C LYS A 75 23.25 -5.77 -6.69
N HIS A 76 22.39 -6.42 -5.91
CA HIS A 76 21.14 -6.99 -6.40
C HIS A 76 20.04 -5.93 -6.33
N PHE A 77 19.11 -5.96 -7.29
CA PHE A 77 18.00 -5.02 -7.34
C PHE A 77 16.78 -5.67 -7.98
N GLU A 78 15.61 -5.14 -7.65
CA GLU A 78 14.34 -5.41 -8.33
C GLU A 78 13.63 -4.08 -8.60
N ALA A 79 12.90 -4.02 -9.72
CA ALA A 79 12.01 -2.92 -10.04
C ALA A 79 10.76 -3.48 -10.72
N GLY A 80 9.61 -2.86 -10.48
CA GLY A 80 8.38 -3.36 -11.07
C GLY A 80 7.12 -2.62 -10.66
N LEU A 81 6.02 -3.30 -10.92
CA LEU A 81 4.66 -2.84 -10.67
C LEU A 81 4.14 -3.42 -9.37
N VAL A 82 3.38 -2.59 -8.68
CA VAL A 82 2.63 -2.97 -7.49
C VAL A 82 1.18 -2.55 -7.69
N SER A 83 0.26 -3.35 -7.18
CA SER A 83 -1.14 -2.97 -7.07
C SER A 83 -1.66 -3.41 -5.72
N TRP A 84 -2.47 -2.58 -5.08
CA TRP A 84 -3.15 -2.95 -3.85
C TRP A 84 -4.56 -2.38 -3.79
N GLY A 85 -5.44 -3.15 -3.14
CA GLY A 85 -6.84 -2.80 -2.91
C GLY A 85 -7.13 -2.77 -1.41
N THR A 86 -7.66 -1.66 -0.91
CA THR A 86 -8.09 -1.55 0.50
C THR A 86 -9.60 -1.43 0.59
N ARG A 87 -10.22 -2.19 1.50
CA ARG A 87 -11.67 -2.08 1.76
C ARG A 87 -11.92 -0.88 2.65
N ILE A 88 -12.53 0.14 2.08
CA ILE A 88 -12.95 1.37 2.77
C ILE A 88 -14.48 1.45 2.69
N ASP A 89 -15.07 2.16 3.63
CA ASP A 89 -16.47 2.58 3.55
C ASP A 89 -16.47 4.01 3.00
N ASP A 90 -16.69 4.15 1.69
CA ASP A 90 -16.76 5.46 1.04
C ASP A 90 -18.04 6.22 1.43
N ALA A 91 -19.03 5.53 2.00
CA ALA A 91 -20.20 6.16 2.61
C ALA A 91 -19.94 6.84 3.95
N ASP A 92 -18.83 6.52 4.61
CA ASP A 92 -18.44 7.14 5.87
C ASP A 92 -17.96 8.58 5.64
N ALA A 93 -18.37 9.48 6.54
CA ALA A 93 -17.96 10.89 6.54
C ALA A 93 -16.43 11.08 6.44
N ALA A 94 -15.64 10.15 7.00
CA ALA A 94 -14.19 10.17 6.91
C ALA A 94 -13.68 10.15 5.45
N TRP A 95 -14.33 9.40 4.56
CA TRP A 95 -13.93 9.30 3.16
C TRP A 95 -14.69 10.28 2.28
N ASN A 96 -16.01 10.35 2.43
CA ASN A 96 -16.86 11.23 1.63
C ASN A 96 -16.49 12.70 1.81
N ASP A 97 -16.37 13.19 3.04
CA ASP A 97 -16.13 14.61 3.31
C ASP A 97 -14.65 15.00 3.12
N THR A 98 -13.80 14.05 2.73
CA THR A 98 -12.40 14.27 2.38
C THR A 98 -12.16 14.19 0.86
N PHE A 99 -13.17 13.78 0.09
CA PHE A 99 -13.08 13.64 -1.36
C PHE A 99 -14.16 14.46 -2.08
N SER A 100 -13.82 14.91 -3.29
CA SER A 100 -14.78 15.40 -4.26
C SER A 100 -14.84 14.47 -5.47
N HIS A 101 -16.03 14.36 -6.05
CA HIS A 101 -16.37 13.49 -7.16
C HIS A 101 -16.55 14.30 -8.44
N PRO A 102 -16.16 13.79 -9.63
CA PRO A 102 -16.33 14.53 -10.88
C PRO A 102 -17.81 14.81 -11.19
N ASP A 103 -18.71 13.90 -10.81
CA ASP A 103 -20.15 14.02 -10.93
C ASP A 103 -20.86 13.24 -9.80
N GLY A 104 -22.19 13.29 -9.78
CA GLY A 104 -23.02 12.66 -8.73
C GLY A 104 -23.21 11.15 -8.87
N GLU A 105 -22.61 10.51 -9.88
CA GLU A 105 -22.71 9.07 -10.16
C GLU A 105 -21.34 8.38 -10.06
N HIS A 106 -20.30 9.10 -9.66
CA HIS A 106 -18.92 8.64 -9.65
C HIS A 106 -18.42 8.38 -8.23
N ASP A 107 -18.74 7.21 -7.67
CA ASP A 107 -18.30 6.82 -6.33
C ASP A 107 -16.77 6.76 -6.20
N LEU A 108 -16.26 6.84 -4.96
CA LEU A 108 -14.82 6.75 -4.69
C LEU A 108 -14.27 5.35 -5.00
N VAL A 109 -15.11 4.33 -4.87
CA VAL A 109 -14.73 2.94 -5.14
C VAL A 109 -15.67 2.32 -6.17
N GLU A 110 -15.15 2.03 -7.35
CA GLU A 110 -15.82 1.13 -8.29
C GLU A 110 -15.71 -0.33 -7.78
N GLY A 111 -16.63 -0.73 -6.90
CA GLY A 111 -16.71 -2.09 -6.35
C GLY A 111 -16.40 -2.17 -4.85
N ALA A 112 -15.53 -3.11 -4.44
CA ALA A 112 -15.32 -3.41 -3.01
C ALA A 112 -14.01 -2.85 -2.43
N THR A 113 -13.11 -2.28 -3.25
CA THR A 113 -11.78 -1.85 -2.80
C THR A 113 -11.25 -0.66 -3.58
N LEU A 114 -10.65 0.31 -2.88
CA LEU A 114 -9.89 1.39 -3.50
C LEU A 114 -8.55 0.86 -4.01
N GLN A 115 -8.36 0.88 -5.34
CA GLN A 115 -7.20 0.31 -6.03
C GLN A 115 -6.10 1.34 -6.29
N PHE A 116 -4.85 0.97 -6.07
CA PHE A 116 -3.69 1.82 -6.30
C PHE A 116 -2.63 1.09 -7.12
N PRO A 117 -2.45 1.45 -8.40
CA PRO A 117 -1.28 1.01 -9.15
C PRO A 117 -0.06 1.85 -8.74
N GLY A 118 1.12 1.24 -8.74
CA GLY A 118 2.36 1.94 -8.42
C GLY A 118 3.58 1.29 -9.04
N LEU A 119 4.67 2.06 -8.99
CA LEU A 119 6.01 1.62 -9.31
C LEU A 119 6.76 1.37 -8.01
N MET A 120 7.57 0.32 -7.97
CA MET A 120 8.47 0.06 -6.85
C MET A 120 9.86 -0.33 -7.33
N ALA A 121 10.85 0.02 -6.53
CA ALA A 121 12.22 -0.44 -6.70
C ALA A 121 12.81 -0.81 -5.34
N ARG A 122 13.67 -1.81 -5.31
CA ARG A 122 14.43 -2.22 -4.13
C ARG A 122 15.82 -2.64 -4.53
N ALA A 123 16.83 -2.23 -3.77
CA ALA A 123 18.22 -2.53 -4.03
C ALA A 123 18.92 -3.00 -2.75
N GLY A 124 19.69 -4.08 -2.85
CA GLY A 124 20.59 -4.53 -1.79
C GLY A 124 21.86 -3.70 -1.76
N VAL A 125 21.95 -2.86 -0.73
CA VAL A 125 23.09 -1.94 -0.50
C VAL A 125 24.25 -2.69 0.15
N THR A 126 23.93 -3.67 1.00
CA THR A 126 24.90 -4.58 1.61
C THR A 126 24.35 -6.01 1.58
N ASP A 127 25.12 -6.99 2.06
CA ASP A 127 24.63 -8.36 2.19
C ASP A 127 23.58 -8.53 3.31
N ARG A 128 23.28 -7.46 4.05
CA ARG A 128 22.26 -7.45 5.12
C ARG A 128 21.24 -6.33 4.99
N ALA A 129 21.39 -5.41 4.06
CA ALA A 129 20.57 -4.21 4.01
C ALA A 129 20.03 -3.94 2.61
N ASP A 130 18.73 -3.71 2.53
CA ASP A 130 18.05 -3.29 1.31
C ASP A 130 17.46 -1.90 1.54
N VAL A 131 17.49 -1.07 0.49
CA VAL A 131 16.70 0.17 0.43
C VAL A 131 15.62 0.01 -0.62
N GLY A 132 14.44 0.53 -0.33
CA GLY A 132 13.28 0.48 -1.21
C GLY A 132 12.68 1.85 -1.42
N ALA A 133 12.05 2.02 -2.57
CA ALA A 133 11.20 3.18 -2.86
C ALA A 133 9.95 2.71 -3.60
N TYR A 134 8.85 3.43 -3.42
CA TYR A 134 7.70 3.31 -4.32
C TYR A 134 7.13 4.69 -4.65
N PHE A 135 6.41 4.72 -5.77
CA PHE A 135 5.71 5.89 -6.27
C PHE A 135 4.37 5.45 -6.86
N THR A 136 3.31 6.17 -6.52
CA THR A 136 2.00 6.06 -7.14
C THR A 136 1.42 7.44 -7.37
N LYS A 137 0.63 7.58 -8.43
CA LYS A 137 -0.16 8.77 -8.74
C LYS A 137 -1.51 8.29 -9.26
N ALA A 138 -2.59 8.74 -8.63
CA ALA A 138 -3.91 8.59 -9.22
C ALA A 138 -4.00 9.50 -10.45
N ILE A 139 -4.10 8.91 -11.64
CA ILE A 139 -4.25 9.66 -12.89
C ILE A 139 -5.65 10.27 -12.89
N GLY A 140 -5.81 11.53 -13.33
CA GLY A 140 -7.11 12.22 -13.31
C GLY A 140 -7.52 12.86 -11.98
N ALA A 141 -6.93 12.42 -10.86
CA ALA A 141 -7.13 12.99 -9.51
C ALA A 141 -5.95 13.87 -9.06
N ASN A 142 -6.08 14.51 -7.89
CA ASN A 142 -5.05 15.42 -7.36
C ASN A 142 -4.02 14.77 -6.43
N TYR A 143 -4.10 13.48 -6.13
CA TYR A 143 -3.22 12.85 -5.14
C TYR A 143 -2.27 11.80 -5.71
N GLY A 144 -1.19 11.61 -4.99
CA GLY A 144 -0.20 10.56 -5.20
C GLY A 144 0.57 10.29 -3.91
N VAL A 145 1.32 9.21 -3.90
CA VAL A 145 2.06 8.78 -2.73
C VAL A 145 3.48 8.38 -3.12
N VAL A 146 4.45 8.86 -2.36
CA VAL A 146 5.85 8.46 -2.47
C VAL A 146 6.30 7.91 -1.13
N GLY A 147 7.09 6.84 -1.15
CA GLY A 147 7.62 6.27 0.07
C GLY A 147 9.00 5.67 -0.10
N GLY A 148 9.67 5.51 1.04
CA GLY A 148 10.98 4.90 1.17
C GLY A 148 11.00 3.86 2.28
N GLN A 149 11.89 2.89 2.14
CA GLN A 149 12.14 1.85 3.12
C GLN A 149 13.63 1.62 3.31
N LEU A 150 14.00 1.29 4.56
CA LEU A 150 15.20 0.55 4.89
C LEU A 150 14.80 -0.80 5.50
N GLN A 151 15.37 -1.90 4.99
CA GLN A 151 15.28 -3.23 5.58
C GLN A 151 16.67 -3.66 6.05
N TYR A 152 16.76 -4.25 7.23
CA TYR A 152 17.99 -4.83 7.77
C TYR A 152 17.75 -6.26 8.25
N ALA A 153 18.56 -7.20 7.75
CA ALA A 153 18.52 -8.60 8.13
C ALA A 153 19.05 -8.79 9.57
N LEU A 154 18.16 -9.20 10.46
CA LEU A 154 18.47 -9.57 11.84
C LEU A 154 18.96 -11.02 11.92
N LEU A 155 18.40 -11.87 11.06
CA LEU A 155 18.78 -13.26 10.87
C LEU A 155 18.76 -13.57 9.37
N HIS A 156 19.81 -14.21 8.88
CA HIS A 156 19.83 -14.82 7.55
C HIS A 156 20.59 -16.12 7.64
N ASP A 157 19.85 -17.24 7.66
CA ASP A 157 20.38 -18.59 7.80
C ASP A 157 20.00 -19.43 6.55
N PRO A 158 20.88 -19.47 5.54
CA PRO A 158 20.64 -20.25 4.33
C PRO A 158 20.57 -21.75 4.56
N ALA A 159 21.23 -22.28 5.60
CA ALA A 159 21.26 -23.72 5.88
C ALA A 159 19.91 -24.20 6.44
N ARG A 160 19.26 -23.38 7.26
CA ARG A 160 17.89 -23.65 7.77
C ARG A 160 16.79 -23.03 6.93
N HIS A 161 17.15 -22.27 5.89
CA HIS A 161 16.24 -21.49 5.05
C HIS A 161 15.38 -20.50 5.83
N LEU A 162 15.89 -19.95 6.93
CA LEU A 162 15.17 -19.01 7.79
C LEU A 162 15.78 -17.62 7.68
N SER A 163 14.92 -16.60 7.64
CA SER A 163 15.36 -15.20 7.68
C SER A 163 14.41 -14.38 8.54
N ALA A 164 14.95 -13.36 9.20
CA ALA A 164 14.19 -12.35 9.91
C ALA A 164 14.82 -10.97 9.68
N ALA A 165 14.00 -9.94 9.57
CA ALA A 165 14.45 -8.58 9.30
C ALA A 165 13.61 -7.55 10.06
N GLY A 166 14.26 -6.43 10.38
CA GLY A 166 13.61 -5.20 10.80
C GLY A 166 13.47 -4.25 9.62
N ARG A 167 12.38 -3.50 9.56
CA ARG A 167 12.17 -2.47 8.55
C ARG A 167 11.73 -1.16 9.18
N ILE A 168 12.16 -0.07 8.55
CA ILE A 168 11.67 1.28 8.82
C ILE A 168 11.13 1.82 7.50
N THR A 169 9.97 2.47 7.56
CA THR A 169 9.28 3.00 6.37
C THR A 169 8.84 4.44 6.60
N VAL A 170 8.87 5.22 5.52
CA VAL A 170 8.32 6.57 5.45
C VAL A 170 7.49 6.69 4.19
N VAL A 171 6.32 7.28 4.34
CA VAL A 171 5.39 7.56 3.26
C VAL A 171 4.93 9.01 3.36
N ARG A 172 4.76 9.66 2.20
CA ARG A 172 4.17 11.00 2.10
C ARG A 172 3.12 11.05 1.00
N LEU A 173 1.97 11.61 1.33
CA LEU A 173 0.98 12.06 0.38
C LEU A 173 1.50 13.34 -0.29
N PHE A 174 1.32 13.45 -1.60
CA PHE A 174 1.62 14.66 -2.36
C PHE A 174 0.50 14.96 -3.34
N GLY A 175 0.33 16.24 -3.67
CA GLY A 175 -0.61 16.72 -4.68
C GLY A 175 -1.82 17.48 -4.12
N PRO A 176 -2.55 17.00 -3.10
CA PRO A 176 -3.68 17.74 -2.55
C PRO A 176 -3.27 19.10 -2.00
N GLU A 177 -4.03 20.12 -2.35
CA GLU A 177 -3.83 21.49 -1.85
C GLU A 177 -4.40 21.64 -0.43
N ASP A 178 -5.42 20.84 -0.09
CA ASP A 178 -6.17 21.01 1.16
C ASP A 178 -5.54 20.31 2.37
N MET A 179 -4.58 19.40 2.16
CA MET A 179 -3.96 18.68 3.27
C MET A 179 -2.56 18.15 3.00
N ARG A 180 -1.86 17.80 4.09
CA ARG A 180 -0.62 17.03 4.07
C ARG A 180 -0.74 15.83 4.99
N ALA A 181 -0.31 14.66 4.50
CA ALA A 181 -0.26 13.44 5.29
C ALA A 181 1.07 12.69 5.12
N SER A 182 1.49 12.03 6.19
CA SER A 182 2.69 11.20 6.20
C SER A 182 2.53 10.04 7.18
N THR A 183 3.12 8.90 6.85
CA THR A 183 3.09 7.69 7.69
C THR A 183 4.52 7.24 7.95
N TYR A 184 4.81 6.93 9.20
CA TYR A 184 6.10 6.41 9.66
C TYR A 184 5.87 5.02 10.25
N GLY A 185 6.57 4.01 9.76
CA GLY A 185 6.35 2.62 10.15
C GLY A 185 7.62 1.93 10.62
N VAL A 186 7.43 0.96 11.52
CA VAL A 186 8.42 -0.04 11.91
C VAL A 186 7.81 -1.43 11.79
N GLU A 187 8.55 -2.38 11.24
CA GLU A 187 8.07 -3.75 11.01
C GLU A 187 9.13 -4.78 11.40
N LEU A 188 8.69 -5.89 11.98
CA LEU A 188 9.46 -7.12 12.10
C LEU A 188 8.84 -8.17 11.18
N VAL A 189 9.66 -8.78 10.34
CA VAL A 189 9.24 -9.80 9.37
C VAL A 189 10.09 -11.05 9.54
N ALA A 190 9.46 -12.22 9.42
CA ALA A 190 10.11 -13.51 9.38
C ALA A 190 9.66 -14.28 8.14
N SER A 191 10.58 -14.98 7.49
CA SER A 191 10.30 -15.74 6.28
C SER A 191 11.06 -17.05 6.24
N ARG A 192 10.51 -18.01 5.49
CA ARG A 192 11.17 -19.27 5.18
C ARG A 192 11.30 -19.45 3.67
N GLU A 193 12.49 -19.74 3.20
CA GLU A 193 12.72 -20.02 1.77
C GLU A 193 12.40 -21.49 1.46
N LEU A 194 11.54 -21.70 0.48
CA LEU A 194 11.03 -23.00 0.03
C LEU A 194 11.20 -23.10 -1.49
N SER A 195 12.40 -23.48 -1.92
CA SER A 195 12.76 -23.56 -3.35
C SER A 195 12.54 -22.24 -4.08
N ARG A 196 11.42 -22.08 -4.80
CA ARG A 196 11.06 -20.86 -5.53
C ARG A 196 10.15 -19.92 -4.75
N PHE A 197 9.58 -20.39 -3.64
CA PHE A 197 8.63 -19.64 -2.85
C PHE A 197 9.25 -19.18 -1.53
N ALA A 198 8.82 -18.05 -1.01
CA ALA A 198 9.22 -17.56 0.29
C ALA A 198 7.99 -17.00 1.00
N PRO A 199 7.21 -17.85 1.70
CA PRO A 199 6.19 -17.36 2.62
C PRO A 199 6.82 -16.56 3.76
N TYR A 200 6.09 -15.55 4.22
CA TYR A 200 6.51 -14.69 5.31
C TYR A 200 5.33 -14.15 6.09
N VAL A 201 5.62 -13.77 7.33
CA VAL A 201 4.69 -13.10 8.23
C VAL A 201 5.38 -11.90 8.85
N GLY A 202 4.61 -10.85 9.13
CA GLY A 202 5.12 -9.63 9.70
C GLY A 202 4.15 -9.00 10.70
N VAL A 203 4.71 -8.22 11.61
CA VAL A 203 3.96 -7.33 12.50
C VAL A 203 4.58 -5.94 12.41
N SER A 204 3.74 -4.92 12.37
CA SER A 204 4.22 -3.54 12.30
C SER A 204 3.39 -2.60 13.15
N GLY A 205 4.06 -1.57 13.65
CA GLY A 205 3.46 -0.39 14.25
C GLY A 205 3.76 0.83 13.40
N TYR A 206 2.83 1.78 13.37
CA TYR A 206 3.00 3.01 12.61
C TYR A 206 2.38 4.22 13.31
N VAL A 207 2.86 5.39 12.89
CA VAL A 207 2.30 6.69 13.25
C VAL A 207 1.88 7.40 11.97
N ALA A 208 0.58 7.67 11.85
CA ALA A 208 0.01 8.55 10.86
C ALA A 208 0.06 9.99 11.37
N ARG A 209 0.44 10.94 10.52
CA ARG A 209 0.31 12.37 10.78
C ARG A 209 -0.44 13.03 9.63
N ALA A 210 -1.48 13.77 9.95
CA ALA A 210 -2.22 14.56 8.97
C ALA A 210 -2.52 15.95 9.52
N ARG A 211 -2.46 16.96 8.63
CA ARG A 211 -2.93 18.31 8.91
C ARG A 211 -3.56 18.90 7.66
N GLU A 212 -4.54 19.77 7.84
CA GLU A 212 -5.04 20.57 6.75
C GLU A 212 -4.04 21.66 6.32
N THR A 213 -4.26 22.23 5.14
CA THR A 213 -3.48 23.34 4.58
C THR A 213 -4.36 24.36 3.84
N THR A 214 -5.66 24.35 4.10
CA THR A 214 -6.68 25.15 3.42
C THR A 214 -7.43 26.02 4.42
N PRO A 215 -8.08 27.12 4.02
CA PRO A 215 -8.95 27.89 4.91
C PRO A 215 -10.40 27.37 4.94
N LYS A 216 -10.71 26.27 4.23
CA LYS A 216 -12.08 25.72 4.11
C LYS A 216 -12.59 25.11 5.42
N VAL A 217 -11.69 24.62 6.25
CA VAL A 217 -11.95 23.99 7.54
C VAL A 217 -11.01 24.60 8.58
N ASP A 218 -11.24 24.28 9.85
CA ASP A 218 -10.37 24.65 10.98
C ASP A 218 -10.17 23.38 11.81
N LEU A 219 -9.23 22.54 11.38
CA LEU A 219 -8.99 21.21 11.95
C LEU A 219 -7.63 21.13 12.63
N ASP A 220 -7.63 20.59 13.85
CA ASP A 220 -6.39 20.28 14.56
C ASP A 220 -5.59 19.21 13.79
N ALA A 221 -4.26 19.40 13.76
CA ALA A 221 -3.35 18.37 13.28
C ALA A 221 -3.49 17.10 14.13
N VAL A 222 -3.58 15.95 13.47
CA VAL A 222 -3.76 14.66 14.13
C VAL A 222 -2.52 13.78 14.02
N SER A 223 -2.25 13.03 15.08
CA SER A 223 -1.32 11.91 15.08
C SER A 223 -2.07 10.65 15.52
N VAL A 224 -2.09 9.61 14.68
CA VAL A 224 -2.82 8.37 14.94
C VAL A 224 -1.82 7.22 14.99
N LEU A 225 -1.80 6.50 16.11
CA LEU A 225 -1.04 5.27 16.24
C LEU A 225 -1.85 4.10 15.70
N GLY A 226 -1.18 3.17 15.02
CA GLY A 226 -1.81 1.95 14.55
C GLY A 226 -0.83 0.79 14.47
N ALA A 227 -1.40 -0.39 14.27
CA ALA A 227 -0.67 -1.62 14.07
C ALA A 227 -1.33 -2.44 12.96
N GLN A 228 -0.55 -3.32 12.34
CA GLN A 228 -1.05 -4.28 11.38
C GLN A 228 -0.24 -5.57 11.45
N ALA A 229 -0.88 -6.67 11.06
CA ALA A 229 -0.24 -7.95 10.80
C ALA A 229 -0.25 -8.22 9.30
N THR A 230 0.79 -8.88 8.81
CA THR A 230 0.98 -9.14 7.39
C THR A 230 1.27 -10.62 7.18
N VAL A 231 0.63 -11.21 6.17
CA VAL A 231 0.94 -12.55 5.66
C VAL A 231 1.18 -12.41 4.18
N GLY A 232 2.29 -12.96 3.69
CA GLY A 232 2.62 -12.86 2.29
C GLY A 232 3.41 -14.04 1.77
N ILE A 233 3.54 -14.07 0.46
CA ILE A 233 4.37 -15.03 -0.26
C ILE A 233 5.08 -14.32 -1.40
N ASN A 234 6.35 -14.65 -1.59
CA ASN A 234 7.10 -14.29 -2.79
C ASN A 234 7.38 -15.53 -3.62
N ALA A 235 7.40 -15.37 -4.95
CA ALA A 235 7.86 -16.40 -5.87
C ALA A 235 8.98 -15.84 -6.76
N ARG A 236 10.08 -16.57 -6.88
CA ARG A 236 11.20 -16.25 -7.77
C ARG A 236 11.19 -17.16 -8.99
N LEU A 237 11.01 -16.56 -10.15
CA LEU A 237 10.96 -17.23 -11.46
C LEU A 237 12.04 -16.62 -12.36
N SER A 238 13.27 -17.14 -12.25
CA SER A 238 14.45 -16.58 -12.94
C SER A 238 14.70 -15.12 -12.52
N ILE A 239 14.54 -14.18 -13.45
CA ILE A 239 14.63 -12.72 -13.22
C ILE A 239 13.31 -12.11 -12.73
N MET A 240 12.20 -12.85 -12.82
CA MET A 240 10.90 -12.36 -12.40
C MET A 240 10.66 -12.68 -10.93
N ARG A 241 10.05 -11.73 -10.22
CA ARG A 241 9.71 -11.83 -8.81
C ARG A 241 8.25 -11.44 -8.64
N LEU A 242 7.46 -12.36 -8.14
CA LEU A 242 6.05 -12.17 -7.85
C LEU A 242 5.86 -12.06 -6.34
N GLY A 243 4.99 -11.16 -5.91
CA GLY A 243 4.60 -11.03 -4.51
C GLY A 243 3.09 -10.99 -4.37
N ALA A 244 2.57 -11.58 -3.31
CA ALA A 244 1.21 -11.40 -2.87
C ALA A 244 1.18 -11.21 -1.35
N GLU A 245 0.30 -10.33 -0.87
CA GLU A 245 0.25 -9.92 0.53
C GLU A 245 -1.20 -9.68 0.97
N LEU A 246 -1.51 -10.12 2.20
CA LEU A 246 -2.70 -9.75 2.94
C LEU A 246 -2.25 -8.99 4.18
N ASN A 247 -2.82 -7.80 4.38
CA ASN A 247 -2.57 -6.95 5.53
C ASN A 247 -3.85 -6.84 6.36
N LEU A 248 -3.75 -7.22 7.62
CA LEU A 248 -4.81 -7.18 8.62
C LEU A 248 -4.56 -5.97 9.51
N ALA A 249 -5.39 -4.94 9.34
CA ALA A 249 -5.33 -3.68 10.05
C ALA A 249 -6.75 -3.18 10.31
N ARG A 250 -6.91 -1.89 10.64
CA ARG A 250 -8.23 -1.23 10.73
C ARG A 250 -9.05 -1.41 9.45
N VAL A 251 -8.41 -1.21 8.30
CA VAL A 251 -8.97 -1.51 6.98
C VAL A 251 -8.12 -2.61 6.33
N PRO A 252 -8.70 -3.75 5.93
CA PRO A 252 -7.93 -4.84 5.33
C PRO A 252 -7.49 -4.50 3.90
N THR A 253 -6.25 -4.84 3.56
CA THR A 253 -5.67 -4.61 2.23
C THR A 253 -5.13 -5.91 1.63
N THR A 254 -5.40 -6.12 0.35
CA THR A 254 -4.73 -7.13 -0.48
C THR A 254 -3.76 -6.46 -1.45
N SER A 255 -2.64 -7.11 -1.76
CA SER A 255 -1.60 -6.51 -2.59
C SER A 255 -0.91 -7.55 -3.46
N VAL A 256 -0.51 -7.13 -4.66
CA VAL A 256 0.24 -7.94 -5.63
C VAL A 256 1.41 -7.16 -6.19
N LYS A 257 2.52 -7.87 -6.45
CA LYS A 257 3.74 -7.34 -7.07
C LYS A 257 4.15 -8.17 -8.27
N LEU A 258 4.57 -7.49 -9.32
CA LEU A 258 5.32 -8.06 -10.43
C LEU A 258 6.59 -7.24 -10.62
N ALA A 259 7.76 -7.82 -10.35
CA ALA A 259 9.05 -7.17 -10.48
C ALA A 259 10.04 -7.99 -11.30
N LEU A 260 11.00 -7.29 -11.89
CA LEU A 260 12.16 -7.85 -12.56
C LEU A 260 13.42 -7.49 -11.78
N GLY A 261 14.30 -8.45 -11.56
CA GLY A 261 15.47 -8.26 -10.72
C GLY A 261 16.32 -9.51 -10.53
N ARG A 262 17.48 -9.34 -9.90
CA ARG A 262 18.35 -10.45 -9.49
C ARG A 262 18.40 -10.57 -7.99
#